data_AF-A0A3B9BDL9-F1
#
_entry.id   AF-A0A3B9BDL9-F1
#
_cell.length_a   1.000
_cell.length_b   1.000
_cell.length_c   1.000
_cell.angle_alpha   90.00
_cell.angle_beta   90.00
_cell.angle_gamma   90.00
#
_symmetry.space_group_name_H-M   'P 1'
#
loop_
_entity.id
_entity.type
_entity.pdbx_description
1 polymer ?
#
loop_
_entity_poly.entity_id
_entity_poly.type
_entity_poly.pdbx_seq_one_letter_code
_entity_poly.pdbx_strand_id
1 'polypeptide(L)'
;MQRQIFNLLSIQSISILSGLFLALFPVSESVGQVLINELDPSVQGIDNREFIELVGAPNEEMSGFVVVVFNGANNESNLTIDLSGYALNESGFFLIGGSELDGADLTIIQSNWLQVGQDAVAIF
;
A
#
# COMPACT_ATOMS: atom_id res chain seq x y z
N MET A 1 -10.23 80.99 11.68
CA MET A 1 -8.76 81.16 11.72
C MET A 1 -8.24 80.64 13.04
N GLN A 2 -7.67 79.44 13.09
CA GLN A 2 -6.43 79.13 13.82
C GLN A 2 -5.93 77.76 13.33
N ARG A 3 -4.63 77.67 13.04
CA ARG A 3 -3.92 76.43 12.70
C ARG A 3 -3.29 75.88 13.97
N GLN A 4 -3.29 74.57 14.17
CA GLN A 4 -2.20 73.90 14.89
C GLN A 4 -1.81 72.58 14.20
N ILE A 5 -0.50 72.38 14.09
CA ILE A 5 0.26 71.29 13.42
C ILE A 5 1.73 71.49 13.82
N PHE A 6 2.58 70.47 14.01
CA PHE A 6 2.43 69.01 13.93
C PHE A 6 3.12 68.36 15.15
N ASN A 7 2.93 67.06 15.40
CA ASN A 7 4.03 66.10 15.24
C ASN A 7 3.65 64.62 15.44
N LEU A 8 3.81 63.88 14.35
CA LEU A 8 4.34 62.52 14.20
C LEU A 8 4.65 61.70 15.48
N LEU A 9 3.89 60.63 15.71
CA LEU A 9 4.42 59.38 16.24
C LEU A 9 3.84 58.17 15.49
N SER A 10 4.74 57.44 14.83
CA SER A 10 4.68 56.01 14.50
C SER A 10 3.42 55.47 13.80
N ILE A 11 3.55 55.30 12.48
CA ILE A 11 2.88 54.20 11.78
C ILE A 11 3.47 52.89 12.35
N GLN A 12 2.65 52.10 13.03
CA GLN A 12 2.86 50.67 13.20
C GLN A 12 1.71 49.96 12.50
N SER A 13 1.93 49.63 11.23
CA SER A 13 1.02 48.81 10.43
C SER A 13 0.79 47.50 11.17
N ILE A 14 -0.43 47.21 11.62
CA ILE A 14 -0.80 45.86 12.06
C ILE A 14 -0.79 44.98 10.82
N SER A 15 0.38 44.40 10.59
CA SER A 15 0.70 43.59 9.44
C SER A 15 0.24 42.16 9.74
N ILE A 16 -0.37 41.54 8.73
CA ILE A 16 -0.64 40.09 8.68
C ILE A 16 -1.64 39.59 9.74
N LEU A 17 -2.92 39.63 9.38
CA LEU A 17 -3.85 38.56 9.79
C LEU A 17 -4.78 38.13 8.64
N SER A 18 -4.19 37.93 7.46
CA SER A 18 -4.67 36.94 6.47
C SER A 18 -3.83 35.66 6.56
N GLY A 19 -3.40 35.33 7.78
CA GLY A 19 -2.67 34.11 8.08
C GLY A 19 -3.62 32.92 8.04
N LEU A 20 -3.60 32.22 6.91
CA LEU A 20 -3.86 30.78 6.79
C LEU A 20 -4.90 30.24 7.77
N PHE A 21 -6.18 30.22 7.37
CA PHE A 21 -7.15 29.34 8.02
C PHE A 21 -6.67 27.91 7.78
N LEU A 22 -5.98 27.33 8.77
CA LEU A 22 -5.51 25.96 8.73
C LEU A 22 -6.73 25.07 8.60
N ALA A 23 -6.94 24.53 7.40
CA ALA A 23 -7.99 23.58 7.16
C ALA A 23 -7.60 22.26 7.86
N LEU A 24 -7.95 22.15 9.14
CA LEU A 24 -7.94 20.92 9.92
C LEU A 24 -9.05 19.98 9.45
N PHE A 25 -9.10 19.74 8.13
CA PHE A 25 -9.72 18.54 7.63
C PHE A 25 -8.74 17.41 7.91
N PRO A 26 -9.14 16.35 8.65
CA PRO A 26 -8.40 15.11 8.52
C PRO A 26 -8.44 14.75 7.04
N VAL A 27 -7.26 14.65 6.42
CA VAL A 27 -7.16 13.84 5.21
C VAL A 27 -7.51 12.45 5.68
N SER A 28 -8.73 12.01 5.39
CA SER A 28 -9.05 10.60 5.43
C SER A 28 -8.22 9.97 4.32
N GLU A 29 -7.00 9.56 4.68
CA GLU A 29 -6.23 8.60 3.90
C GLU A 29 -7.21 7.49 3.53
N SER A 30 -7.48 7.35 2.23
CA SER A 30 -8.15 6.17 1.75
C SER A 30 -7.17 5.04 2.02
N VAL A 31 -7.38 4.30 3.12
CA VAL A 31 -6.82 2.96 3.25
C VAL A 31 -7.42 2.19 2.09
N GLY A 32 -6.66 2.12 0.99
CA GLY A 32 -7.07 1.40 -0.18
C GLY A 32 -7.23 -0.06 0.20
N GLN A 33 -8.21 -0.71 -0.41
CA GLN A 33 -8.61 -2.04 0.02
C GLN A 33 -7.95 -3.05 -0.92
N VAL A 34 -6.65 -3.30 -0.72
CA VAL A 34 -5.98 -4.44 -1.36
C VAL A 34 -6.59 -5.72 -0.80
N LEU A 35 -7.07 -6.56 -1.71
CA LEU A 35 -7.73 -7.84 -1.45
C LEU A 35 -7.00 -8.95 -2.18
N ILE A 36 -7.12 -10.17 -1.66
CA ILE A 36 -6.78 -11.38 -2.42
C ILE A 36 -7.91 -11.64 -3.42
N ASN A 37 -7.61 -11.66 -4.72
CA ASN A 37 -8.56 -11.95 -5.78
C ASN A 37 -8.61 -13.44 -6.09
N GLU A 38 -7.45 -14.04 -6.34
CA GLU A 38 -7.29 -15.44 -6.71
C GLU A 38 -6.00 -16.01 -6.09
N LEU A 39 -5.97 -17.33 -5.91
CA LEU A 39 -4.79 -18.09 -5.53
C LEU A 39 -4.82 -19.46 -6.23
N ASP A 40 -3.69 -19.90 -6.77
CA ASP A 40 -3.52 -21.21 -7.41
C ASP A 40 -2.32 -21.93 -6.77
N PRO A 41 -2.55 -22.86 -5.84
CA PRO A 41 -1.49 -23.56 -5.10
C PRO A 41 -0.88 -24.72 -5.91
N SER A 42 0.38 -25.05 -5.65
CA SER A 42 1.10 -26.10 -6.39
C SER A 42 0.39 -27.47 -6.29
N VAL A 43 0.16 -28.08 -7.44
CA VAL A 43 -0.35 -29.45 -7.56
C VAL A 43 0.78 -30.49 -7.43
N GLN A 44 0.45 -31.75 -7.12
CA GLN A 44 1.46 -32.77 -6.80
C GLN A 44 2.53 -32.94 -7.89
N GLY A 45 3.75 -32.48 -7.60
CA GLY A 45 4.90 -32.54 -8.48
C GLY A 45 5.98 -31.54 -8.07
N ILE A 46 6.86 -31.19 -9.02
CA ILE A 46 7.54 -29.89 -9.01
C ILE A 46 6.75 -29.05 -10.01
N ASP A 47 5.84 -28.23 -9.49
CA ASP A 47 5.28 -27.09 -10.19
C ASP A 47 5.88 -25.84 -9.53
N ASN A 48 6.26 -24.85 -10.34
CA ASN A 48 6.83 -23.58 -9.92
C ASN A 48 6.00 -22.40 -10.49
N ARG A 49 4.73 -22.67 -10.82
CA ARG A 49 3.78 -21.73 -11.43
C ARG A 49 2.65 -21.32 -10.48
N GLU A 50 2.74 -21.70 -9.21
CA GLU A 50 1.79 -21.33 -8.17
C GLU A 50 1.76 -19.80 -7.95
N PHE A 51 0.59 -19.24 -7.60
CA PHE A 51 0.42 -17.78 -7.52
C PHE A 51 -0.61 -17.28 -6.49
N ILE A 52 -0.48 -16.01 -6.14
CA ILE A 52 -1.48 -15.18 -5.44
C ILE A 52 -1.68 -13.91 -6.29
N GLU A 53 -2.92 -13.63 -6.67
CA GLU A 53 -3.29 -12.36 -7.31
C GLU A 53 -3.96 -11.42 -6.30
N LEU A 54 -3.49 -10.19 -6.23
CA LEU A 54 -4.07 -9.11 -5.44
C LEU A 54 -4.87 -8.16 -6.34
N VAL A 55 -5.95 -7.58 -5.80
CA VAL A 55 -6.78 -6.57 -6.47
C VAL A 55 -7.09 -5.40 -5.54
N GLY A 56 -7.18 -4.19 -6.09
CA GLY A 56 -7.46 -2.95 -5.36
C GLY A 56 -7.63 -1.77 -6.32
N ALA A 57 -7.28 -0.55 -5.91
CA ALA A 57 -7.35 0.60 -6.81
C ALA A 57 -6.20 0.59 -7.85
N PRO A 58 -6.45 1.03 -9.11
CA PRO A 58 -5.39 1.18 -10.10
C PRO A 58 -4.24 2.08 -9.63
N ASN A 59 -2.99 1.62 -9.75
CA ASN A 59 -1.79 2.33 -9.28
C ASN A 59 -1.75 2.60 -7.76
N GLU A 60 -2.41 1.77 -6.95
CA GLU A 60 -2.35 1.84 -5.49
C GLU A 60 -0.97 1.39 -4.98
N GLU A 61 -0.25 2.29 -4.30
CA GLU A 61 1.02 2.01 -3.62
C GLU A 61 0.78 1.05 -2.45
N MET A 62 1.46 -0.10 -2.46
CA MET A 62 1.27 -1.16 -1.46
C MET A 62 2.22 -1.03 -0.25
N SER A 63 2.72 0.18 0.01
CA SER A 63 3.61 0.44 1.13
C SER A 63 2.89 0.29 2.48
N GLY A 64 3.37 -0.65 3.29
CA GLY A 64 2.76 -1.02 4.57
C GLY A 64 1.88 -2.27 4.51
N PHE A 65 1.56 -2.79 3.32
CA PHE A 65 0.86 -4.07 3.18
C PHE A 65 1.82 -5.26 3.29
N VAL A 66 1.36 -6.34 3.91
CA VAL A 66 2.13 -7.58 4.06
C VAL A 66 1.28 -8.80 3.71
N VAL A 67 1.75 -9.62 2.76
CA VAL A 67 1.16 -10.94 2.47
C VAL A 67 1.84 -12.01 3.32
N VAL A 68 1.05 -12.88 3.94
CA VAL A 68 1.54 -14.00 4.77
C VAL A 68 0.89 -15.31 4.34
N VAL A 69 1.71 -16.34 4.13
CA VAL A 69 1.28 -17.71 3.80
C VAL A 69 1.47 -18.62 5.01
N PHE A 70 0.40 -19.27 5.46
CA PHE A 70 0.39 -20.13 6.64
C PHE A 70 0.32 -21.61 6.29
N ASN A 71 1.13 -22.43 6.96
CA ASN A 71 1.14 -23.87 6.79
C ASN A 71 0.21 -24.55 7.81
N GLY A 72 -0.81 -25.25 7.31
CA GLY A 72 -1.82 -25.92 8.13
C GLY A 72 -1.30 -27.09 8.97
N ALA A 73 -0.24 -27.77 8.50
CA ALA A 73 0.29 -28.94 9.17
C ALA A 73 1.02 -28.60 10.50
N ASN A 74 1.48 -27.35 10.67
CA ASN A 74 2.21 -26.89 11.85
C ASN A 74 1.70 -25.56 12.45
N ASN A 75 0.80 -24.83 11.77
CA ASN A 75 0.30 -23.49 12.11
C ASN A 75 1.37 -22.38 12.10
N GLU A 76 2.45 -22.56 11.34
CA GLU A 76 3.52 -21.56 11.20
C GLU A 76 3.31 -20.65 9.98
N SER A 77 3.83 -19.41 10.06
CA SER A 77 3.97 -18.54 8.88
C SER A 77 5.18 -18.98 8.06
N ASN A 78 4.94 -19.62 6.91
CA ASN A 78 6.00 -20.20 6.09
C ASN A 78 6.60 -19.19 5.08
N LEU A 79 5.87 -18.15 4.71
CA LEU A 79 6.35 -17.04 3.88
C LEU A 79 5.69 -15.73 4.30
N THR A 80 6.48 -14.67 4.35
CA THR A 80 6.03 -13.29 4.60
C THR A 80 6.64 -12.39 3.53
N ILE A 81 5.81 -11.58 2.87
CA ILE A 81 6.19 -10.71 1.76
C ILE A 81 5.78 -9.29 2.12
N ASP A 82 6.78 -8.42 2.32
CA ASP A 82 6.59 -6.96 2.45
C ASP A 82 6.39 -6.37 1.05
N LEU A 83 5.29 -5.65 0.84
CA LEU A 83 4.95 -5.03 -0.45
C LEU A 83 5.42 -3.57 -0.58
N SER A 84 6.24 -3.10 0.36
CA SER A 84 6.86 -1.76 0.31
C SER A 84 7.69 -1.55 -0.96
N GLY A 85 7.34 -0.50 -1.72
CA GLY A 85 7.97 -0.18 -3.00
C GLY A 85 7.33 -0.87 -4.23
N TYR A 86 6.24 -1.61 -4.04
CA TYR A 86 5.40 -2.13 -5.11
C TYR A 86 4.06 -1.38 -5.18
N ALA A 87 3.40 -1.43 -6.33
CA ALA A 87 2.07 -0.87 -6.55
C ALA A 87 1.22 -1.80 -7.44
N LEU A 88 -0.10 -1.75 -7.29
CA LEU A 88 -1.02 -2.39 -8.23
C LEU A 88 -0.89 -1.77 -9.63
N ASN A 89 -1.09 -2.54 -10.69
CA ASN A 89 -0.96 -2.07 -12.07
C ASN A 89 -2.09 -1.11 -12.50
N GLU A 90 -2.06 -0.66 -13.76
CA GLU A 90 -3.05 0.27 -14.36
C GLU A 90 -4.49 -0.25 -14.34
N SER A 91 -4.70 -1.56 -14.16
CA SER A 91 -6.02 -2.21 -14.05
C SER A 91 -6.40 -2.56 -12.60
N GLY A 92 -5.52 -2.28 -11.62
CA GLY A 92 -5.75 -2.55 -10.20
C GLY A 92 -5.38 -3.97 -9.76
N PHE A 93 -4.50 -4.67 -10.48
CA PHE A 93 -4.04 -6.03 -10.15
C PHE A 93 -2.55 -6.09 -9.83
N PHE A 94 -2.11 -7.09 -9.06
CA PHE A 94 -0.70 -7.41 -8.85
C PHE A 94 -0.51 -8.91 -8.64
N LEU A 95 0.42 -9.51 -9.38
CA LEU A 95 0.62 -10.96 -9.42
C LEU A 95 1.91 -11.39 -8.72
N ILE A 96 1.77 -12.11 -7.60
CA ILE A 96 2.86 -12.80 -6.92
C ILE A 96 2.90 -14.23 -7.45
N GLY A 97 3.98 -14.63 -8.12
CA GLY A 97 4.07 -15.92 -8.81
C GLY A 97 5.38 -16.68 -8.56
N GLY A 98 5.34 -17.99 -8.72
CA GLY A 98 6.54 -18.83 -8.75
C GLY A 98 7.47 -18.56 -9.95
N SER A 99 8.67 -19.14 -9.92
CA SER A 99 9.74 -18.86 -10.89
C SER A 99 9.49 -19.30 -12.34
N GLU A 100 8.42 -20.06 -12.60
CA GLU A 100 7.99 -20.48 -13.96
C GLU A 100 6.66 -19.84 -14.38
N LEU A 101 6.14 -18.87 -13.62
CA LEU A 101 4.97 -18.08 -14.01
C LEU A 101 5.39 -16.83 -14.79
N ASP A 102 5.19 -16.85 -16.10
CA ASP A 102 5.34 -15.67 -16.95
C ASP A 102 4.39 -14.55 -16.52
N GLY A 103 4.92 -13.33 -16.39
CA GLY A 103 4.12 -12.13 -16.13
C GLY A 103 3.85 -11.79 -14.65
N ALA A 104 4.47 -12.49 -13.70
CA ALA A 104 4.43 -12.10 -12.29
C ALA A 104 5.13 -10.74 -12.05
N ASP A 105 4.48 -9.85 -11.28
CA ASP A 105 5.07 -8.59 -10.82
C ASP A 105 6.10 -8.82 -9.69
N LEU A 106 5.92 -9.90 -8.91
CA LEU A 106 6.87 -10.36 -7.89
C LEU A 106 7.09 -11.87 -8.02
N THR A 107 8.33 -12.26 -8.32
CA THR A 107 8.72 -13.68 -8.48
C THR A 107 9.26 -14.29 -7.19
N ILE A 108 8.66 -15.39 -6.74
CA ILE A 108 9.16 -16.24 -5.66
C ILE A 108 10.03 -17.36 -6.26
N ILE A 109 11.30 -17.39 -5.88
CA ILE A 109 12.31 -18.34 -6.40
C ILE A 109 12.26 -19.71 -5.66
N GLN A 110 11.64 -19.74 -4.49
CA GLN A 110 11.44 -20.97 -3.72
C GLN A 110 10.35 -21.82 -4.38
N SER A 111 10.55 -23.13 -4.53
CA SER A 111 9.52 -24.04 -5.02
C SER A 111 8.59 -24.51 -3.91
N ASN A 112 7.33 -24.84 -4.25
CA ASN A 112 6.31 -25.26 -3.29
C ASN A 112 6.10 -24.21 -2.17
N TRP A 113 6.12 -22.93 -2.53
CA TRP A 113 5.93 -21.84 -1.58
C TRP A 113 4.45 -21.64 -1.24
N LEU A 114 3.57 -21.87 -2.23
CA LEU A 114 2.12 -22.02 -2.08
C LEU A 114 1.71 -23.47 -2.42
N GLN A 115 1.13 -24.23 -1.50
CA GLN A 115 0.86 -25.69 -1.64
C GLN A 115 -0.61 -26.06 -1.39
N VAL A 116 -1.10 -27.10 -2.08
CA VAL A 116 -2.39 -27.71 -1.76
C VAL A 116 -2.35 -28.30 -0.34
N GLY A 117 -3.09 -27.71 0.60
CA GLY A 117 -3.06 -28.06 2.02
C GLY A 117 -2.21 -27.14 2.91
N GLN A 118 -1.75 -25.99 2.39
CA GLN A 118 -1.59 -24.80 3.22
C GLN A 118 -2.97 -24.21 3.52
N ASP A 119 -3.16 -23.70 4.74
CA ASP A 119 -4.49 -23.44 5.29
C ASP A 119 -4.98 -22.00 5.10
N ALA A 120 -4.07 -21.03 4.91
CA ALA A 120 -4.44 -19.64 4.71
C ALA A 120 -3.37 -18.81 3.98
N VAL A 121 -3.85 -17.86 3.19
CA VAL A 121 -3.13 -16.64 2.80
C VAL A 121 -3.85 -15.48 3.48
N ALA A 122 -3.10 -14.56 4.07
CA ALA A 122 -3.62 -13.31 4.62
C ALA A 122 -2.89 -12.11 4.01
N ILE A 123 -3.60 -10.98 3.97
CA ILE A 123 -3.02 -9.66 3.74
C ILE A 123 -3.35 -8.78 4.96
N PHE A 124 -2.36 -7.99 5.41
CA PHE A 124 -2.43 -7.07 6.54
C PHE A 124 -2.09 -5.66 6.08
#